data_AF-A0A842VG75-F1
#
_entry.id   AF-A0A842VG75-F1
#
_cell.length_a   1.000
_cell.length_b   1.000
_cell.length_c   1.000
_cell.angle_alpha   90.00
_cell.angle_beta   90.00
_cell.angle_gamma   90.00
#
_symmetry.space_group_name_H-M   'P 1'
#
loop_
_entity.id
_entity.type
_entity.pdbx_description
1 polymer ?
#
loop_
_entity_poly.entity_id
_entity_poly.type
_entity_poly.pdbx_seq_one_letter_code
_entity_poly.pdbx_strand_id
1 'polypeptide(L)' 'MSVSDLENQIEKLLDQRDKLEEKCDTLPQCEKDDGCETCEVYKKISEIDDKIETLEEKLEALTEEEEE' A
#
# COMPACT_ATOMS: atom_id res chain seq x y z
N MET A 1 -4.61 -7.73 -17.39
CA MET A 1 -5.31 -7.71 -16.08
C MET A 1 -6.56 -6.91 -16.30
N SER A 2 -7.71 -7.32 -15.75
CA SER A 2 -8.90 -6.47 -15.84
C SER A 2 -8.81 -5.31 -14.85
N VAL A 3 -9.55 -4.22 -15.08
CA VAL A 3 -9.71 -3.12 -14.13
C VAL A 3 -10.11 -3.66 -12.75
N SER A 4 -11.07 -4.58 -12.72
CA SER A 4 -11.54 -5.24 -11.50
C SER A 4 -10.45 -6.02 -10.76
N ASP A 5 -9.51 -6.65 -11.47
CA ASP A 5 -8.39 -7.35 -10.85
C ASP A 5 -7.38 -6.38 -10.22
N LEU A 6 -7.21 -5.19 -10.79
CA LEU A 6 -6.34 -4.14 -10.27
C LEU A 6 -6.94 -3.49 -9.03
N GLU A 7 -8.24 -3.15 -9.06
CA GLU A 7 -8.98 -2.65 -7.89
C GLU A 7 -8.89 -3.63 -6.71
N ASN A 8 -9.13 -4.92 -6.96
CA ASN A 8 -8.99 -5.96 -5.93
C ASN A 8 -7.56 -6.10 -5.37
N GLN A 9 -6.54 -5.78 -6.17
CA GLN A 9 -5.15 -5.81 -5.71
C GLN A 9 -4.83 -4.57 -4.85
N ILE A 10 -5.32 -3.40 -5.25
CA ILE A 10 -5.20 -2.16 -4.47
C ILE A 10 -5.88 -2.34 -3.10
N GLU A 11 -7.12 -2.85 -3.04
CA GLU A 11 -7.82 -3.09 -1.78
C GLU A 11 -7.05 -4.05 -0.86
N LYS A 12 -6.47 -5.12 -1.40
CA LYS A 12 -5.66 -6.07 -0.61
C LYS A 12 -4.39 -5.42 -0.08
N LEU A 13 -3.76 -4.56 -0.87
CA LEU A 13 -2.55 -3.85 -0.46
C LEU A 13 -2.88 -2.81 0.62
N LEU A 14 -4.00 -2.09 0.50
CA LEU A 14 -4.50 -1.19 1.54
C LEU A 14 -4.79 -1.93 2.85
N ASP A 15 -5.49 -3.06 2.82
CA ASP A 15 -5.74 -3.89 4.01
C ASP A 15 -4.44 -4.46 4.61
N GLN A 16 -3.43 -4.76 3.78
CA GLN A 16 -2.10 -5.15 4.27
C GLN A 16 -1.36 -3.99 4.92
N ARG A 17 -1.45 -2.79 4.36
CA ARG A 17 -0.87 -1.57 4.91
C ARG A 17 -1.45 -1.28 6.28
N ASP A 18 -2.77 -1.26 6.40
CA ASP A 18 -3.47 -0.98 7.66
C ASP A 18 -3.08 -1.99 8.75
N LYS A 19 -3.00 -3.29 8.40
CA LYS A 19 -2.52 -4.33 9.33
C LYS A 19 -1.07 -4.16 9.75
N LEU A 20 -0.23 -3.58 8.90
CA LEU A 20 1.16 -3.29 9.23
C LEU A 20 1.23 -2.05 10.12
N GLU A 21 0.42 -1.03 9.85
CA GLU A 21 0.34 0.19 10.65
C GLU A 21 -0.15 -0.12 12.08
N GLU A 22 -1.24 -0.89 12.23
CA GLU A 22 -1.73 -1.36 13.54
C GLU A 22 -0.68 -2.20 14.30
N LYS A 23 0.07 -3.04 13.56
CA LYS A 23 1.18 -3.79 14.16
C LYS A 23 2.30 -2.87 14.59
N CYS A 24 2.56 -1.82 13.84
CA CYS A 24 3.63 -0.88 14.15
C CYS A 24 3.37 -0.13 15.45
N ASP A 25 2.14 0.34 15.64
CA ASP A 25 1.69 1.00 16.88
C ASP A 25 1.74 0.08 18.10
N THR A 26 1.64 -1.23 17.91
CA THR A 26 1.65 -2.21 19.00
C THR A 26 3.04 -2.80 19.29
N LEU A 27 4.06 -2.47 18.49
CA LEU A 27 5.41 -2.98 18.66
C LEU A 27 6.24 -2.06 19.58
N PRO A 28 6.65 -2.53 20.78
CA PRO A 28 7.38 -1.71 21.74
C PRO A 28 8.77 -1.27 21.25
N GLN A 29 9.33 -1.96 20.26
CA GLN A 29 10.56 -1.54 19.57
C GLN A 29 10.37 -0.31 18.66
N CYS A 30 9.14 0.04 18.29
CA CYS A 30 8.83 1.16 17.40
C CYS A 30 8.19 2.33 18.17
N GLU A 31 7.97 2.20 19.50
CA GLU A 31 7.56 3.30 20.38
C GLU A 31 8.66 4.34 20.67
N LYS A 32 9.94 4.04 20.41
CA LYS A 32 11.07 4.81 20.98
C LYS A 32 11.80 5.81 20.08
N ASP A 33 11.55 5.87 18.78
CA ASP A 33 12.24 6.81 17.87
C ASP A 33 11.32 7.22 16.70
N ASP A 34 10.48 8.23 16.89
CA ASP A 34 9.52 8.76 15.89
C ASP A 34 8.47 7.74 15.38
N GLY A 35 8.09 6.79 16.24
CA GLY A 35 6.97 5.89 15.96
C GLY A 35 7.26 4.92 14.82
N CYS A 36 6.23 4.60 14.05
CA CYS A 36 6.35 3.63 12.98
C CYS A 36 7.42 4.00 11.92
N GLU A 37 7.69 5.29 11.70
CA GLU A 37 8.51 5.81 10.59
C GLU A 37 9.93 5.22 10.51
N THR A 38 10.56 4.86 11.64
CA THR A 38 11.92 4.29 11.65
C THR A 38 11.94 2.76 11.74
N CYS A 39 10.77 2.13 11.89
CA CYS A 39 10.56 0.71 12.08
C CYS A 39 10.72 -0.07 10.75
N GLU A 40 11.21 -1.31 10.76
CA GLU A 40 11.22 -2.18 9.56
C GLU A 40 9.83 -2.38 8.94
N VAL A 41 8.78 -2.19 9.76
CA VAL A 41 7.38 -2.22 9.34
C VAL A 41 7.06 -1.05 8.41
N TYR A 42 7.63 0.14 8.62
CA TYR A 42 7.43 1.29 7.75
C TYR A 42 8.06 1.11 6.38
N LYS A 43 9.22 0.43 6.27
CA LYS A 43 9.75 0.04 4.96
C LYS A 43 8.76 -0.81 4.17
N LYS A 44 8.05 -1.73 4.85
CA LYS A 44 7.03 -2.56 4.20
C LYS A 44 5.78 -1.76 3.84
N ILE A 45 5.40 -0.78 4.66
CA ILE A 45 4.31 0.16 4.35
C ILE A 45 4.66 0.98 3.11
N SER A 46 5.85 1.58 3.07
CA SER A 46 6.35 2.33 1.91
C SER A 46 6.42 1.47 0.64
N GLU A 47 6.91 0.22 0.74
CA GLU A 47 6.88 -0.71 -0.40
C GLU A 47 5.46 -1.09 -0.87
N ILE A 48 4.47 -1.00 0.02
CA ILE A 48 3.07 -1.24 -0.32
C ILE A 48 2.48 0.01 -1.00
N ASP A 49 2.77 1.20 -0.47
CA ASP A 49 2.32 2.46 -1.07
C ASP A 49 2.89 2.62 -2.50
N ASP A 50 4.18 2.35 -2.72
CA ASP A 50 4.79 2.36 -4.07
C ASP A 50 4.07 1.39 -5.04
N LYS A 51 3.62 0.24 -4.54
CA LYS A 51 2.89 -0.75 -5.34
C LYS A 51 1.46 -0.29 -5.62
N ILE A 52 0.80 0.37 -4.68
CA ILE A 52 -0.53 0.95 -4.88
C ILE A 52 -0.44 2.01 -5.97
N GLU A 53 0.51 2.95 -5.87
CA GLU A 53 0.70 4.01 -6.87
C GLU A 53 0.94 3.42 -8.26
N THR A 54 1.81 2.41 -8.37
CA THR A 54 2.05 1.71 -9.65
C THR A 54 0.80 1.01 -10.20
N LEU A 55 -0.09 0.50 -9.34
CA LEU A 55 -1.32 -0.15 -9.76
C LEU A 55 -2.39 0.87 -10.14
N GLU A 56 -2.44 2.01 -9.46
CA GLU A 56 -3.32 3.14 -9.78
C GLU A 56 -2.95 3.76 -11.13
N GLU A 57 -1.67 4.00 -11.39
CA GLU A 57 -1.19 4.47 -12.72
C GLU A 57 -1.58 3.50 -13.83
N LYS A 58 -1.47 2.19 -13.59
CA LYS A 58 -1.90 1.17 -14.56
C LYS A 58 -3.41 1.13 -14.75
N LEU A 59 -4.17 1.40 -13.70
CA LEU A 59 -5.62 1.44 -13.76
C LEU A 59 -6.07 2.68 -14.55
N GLU A 60 -5.46 3.83 -14.31
CA GLU A 60 -5.69 5.06 -15.06
C GLU A 60 -5.37 4.85 -16.54
N ALA A 61 -4.19 4.31 -16.87
CA ALA A 61 -3.80 4.02 -18.25
C ALA A 61 -4.75 3.05 -18.97
N LEU A 62 -5.24 2.02 -18.28
CA LEU A 62 -6.22 1.09 -18.87
C LEU A 62 -7.60 1.72 -19.07
N THR A 63 -8.00 2.63 -18.17
CA THR A 63 -9.28 3.33 -18.27
C THR A 63 -9.23 4.36 -19.41
N GLU A 64 -8.11 5.05 -19.58
CA GLU A 64 -7.88 5.96 -20.72
C GLU A 64 -7.82 5.20 -22.06
N GLU A 65 -7.17 4.04 -22.12
CA GLU A 65 -7.16 3.18 -23.33
C GLU A 65 -8.55 2.65 -23.71
N GLU A 66 -9.48 2.48 -22.75
CA GLU A 66 -10.85 2.05 -23.04
C GLU A 66 -11.78 3.20 -23.52
N GLU A 67 -11.39 4.47 -23.32
CA GLU A 67 -12.16 5.65 -23.74
C GLU A 67 -11.79 6.19 -25.15
N GLU A 68 -10.68 5.74 -25.77
CA GLU A 68 -10.29 6.04 -27.17
C GLU A 68 -10.86 5.05 -28.21
#